data_AF-A0A509M0X7-F1
#
_entry.id   AF-A0A509M0X7-F1
#
_cell.length_a   1.000
_cell.length_b   1.000
_cell.length_c   1.000
_cell.angle_alpha   90.00
_cell.angle_beta   90.00
_cell.angle_gamma   90.00
#
_symmetry.space_group_name_H-M   'P 1'
#
loop_
_entity.id
_entity.type
_entity.pdbx_description
1 polymer ?
#
loop_
_entity_poly.entity_id
_entity_poly.type
_entity_poly.pdbx_seq_one_letter_code
_entity_poly.pdbx_strand_id
1 'polypeptide(L)'
;MANQELSFDITKLGNQQEKQQYIVSRVGDGGLKAITISVTSNGTPYNITDLTPIFEGVKPDGERIIDTTGGIVLNAKGGIFRYILPQQASTAEGDYQQAFFKLKRGEQTDSTIEVQMRVLKNKVEFGINSESYFTEYQKELERLRKTVEAGIKEINNSADGTKNKVQNLVDTANMLDLQIKSLKSSIGSNQLVTKSELNNQINQLTEQVSDFSSSLITTKQNLTQNIRDLVSKKLDAGVREGVLDNPANITSTGYYYFDSTTQGMPVRNGNNTTGIIQAIMQDDGNGILTILGSGLSIEKYRGQLYDRWKSSLPILLWKGRGQRGNTLELKDKIQNYGQLIIKLVFFTNRLATQFITVPDIGQTVYLNNIGMRALNDEFKNGYLDEISLSVKDERHIQILKTLTSTDNAIATNSDAIITAIYGIY
;
A
#
# COMPACT_ATOMS: atom_id res chain seq x y z
N MET A 1 1.81 20.74 28.63
CA MET A 1 2.52 20.34 27.40
C MET A 1 3.97 20.78 27.54
N ALA A 2 4.92 19.86 27.39
CA ALA A 2 6.33 20.25 27.27
C ALA A 2 6.54 20.80 25.86
N ASN A 3 7.05 22.04 25.75
CA ASN A 3 7.41 22.65 24.47
C ASN A 3 8.93 22.70 24.37
N GLN A 4 9.46 22.16 23.29
CA GLN A 4 10.88 22.24 22.96
C GLN A 4 11.08 23.18 21.78
N GLU A 5 12.13 23.99 21.79
CA GLU A 5 12.47 24.88 20.68
C GLU A 5 13.63 24.31 19.88
N LEU A 6 13.48 24.27 18.56
CA LEU A 6 14.46 23.80 17.59
C LEU A 6 14.66 24.87 16.52
N SER A 7 15.87 24.95 15.96
CA SER A 7 16.23 25.94 14.94
C SER A 7 17.00 25.28 13.81
N PHE A 8 16.54 25.49 12.58
CA PHE A 8 17.16 24.91 11.39
C PHE A 8 17.47 25.98 10.36
N ASP A 9 18.62 25.86 9.71
CA ASP A 9 18.88 26.57 8.45
C ASP A 9 18.56 25.63 7.28
N ILE A 10 17.61 26.03 6.45
CA ILE A 10 17.10 25.23 5.33
C ILE A 10 18.15 25.04 4.23
N THR A 11 19.20 25.87 4.21
CA THR A 11 20.31 25.77 3.25
C THR A 11 21.27 24.61 3.54
N LYS A 12 21.15 23.96 4.72
CA LYS A 12 21.92 22.76 5.11
C LYS A 12 23.44 22.97 5.12
N LEU A 13 23.92 24.21 5.24
CA LEU A 13 25.35 24.51 5.34
C LEU A 13 25.89 24.02 6.70
N GLY A 14 26.42 22.80 6.70
CA GLY A 14 26.62 21.93 7.87
C GLY A 14 27.55 22.44 8.98
N ASN A 15 28.23 23.57 8.82
CA ASN A 15 29.18 24.07 9.82
C ASN A 15 28.63 25.24 10.67
N GLN A 16 27.39 25.69 10.40
CA GLN A 16 26.79 26.89 11.02
C GLN A 16 25.51 26.63 11.82
N GLN A 17 25.07 25.38 11.98
CA GLN A 17 23.87 25.04 12.76
C GLN A 17 24.23 24.67 14.20
N GLU A 18 23.42 25.10 15.16
CA GLU A 18 23.68 24.84 16.58
C GLU A 18 23.76 23.34 16.91
N LYS A 19 24.65 23.00 17.86
CA LYS A 19 25.03 21.63 18.24
C LYS A 19 23.92 20.77 18.85
N GLN A 20 22.68 21.25 19.00
CA GLN A 20 21.65 20.47 19.67
C GLN A 20 20.26 20.59 19.01
N GLN A 21 20.01 19.72 18.02
CA GLN A 21 18.66 19.42 17.52
C GLN A 21 18.30 18.00 17.95
N TYR A 22 17.85 17.82 19.21
CA TYR A 22 17.62 16.49 19.81
C TYR A 22 16.25 16.37 20.49
N ILE A 23 15.38 15.51 19.97
CA ILE A 23 14.03 15.25 20.47
C ILE A 23 14.05 14.00 21.35
N VAL A 24 13.74 14.12 22.64
CA VAL A 24 13.57 12.97 23.54
C VAL A 24 12.10 12.72 23.85
N SER A 25 11.59 11.53 23.54
CA SER A 25 10.24 11.06 23.90
C SER A 25 10.33 9.79 24.73
N ARG A 26 9.22 9.27 25.24
CA ARG A 26 9.11 7.92 25.83
C ARG A 26 8.03 7.12 25.12
N VAL A 27 8.16 5.79 25.10
CA VAL A 27 7.11 4.92 24.57
C VAL A 27 5.77 5.26 25.24
N GLY A 28 4.79 5.69 24.46
CA GLY A 28 3.46 6.12 24.94
C GLY A 28 3.22 7.63 25.05
N ASP A 29 4.24 8.51 24.94
CA ASP A 29 4.12 9.98 25.09
C ASP A 29 3.32 10.72 23.98
N GLY A 30 2.59 9.97 23.16
CA GLY A 30 1.94 10.45 21.96
C GLY A 30 0.96 11.62 22.10
N GLY A 31 0.97 12.54 21.14
CA GLY A 31 -0.05 13.58 20.98
C GLY A 31 0.06 14.79 21.93
N LEU A 32 0.99 14.79 22.89
CA LEU A 32 1.18 15.90 23.84
C LEU A 32 2.57 16.54 23.79
N LYS A 33 3.50 15.97 23.01
CA LYS A 33 4.83 16.56 22.79
C LYS A 33 4.76 17.59 21.67
N ALA A 34 4.85 18.86 22.05
CA ALA A 34 4.91 19.98 21.13
C ALA A 34 6.36 20.43 20.92
N ILE A 35 6.71 20.75 19.68
CA ILE A 35 8.01 21.25 19.30
C ILE A 35 7.76 22.53 18.52
N THR A 36 8.41 23.63 18.88
CA THR A 36 8.37 24.87 18.12
C THR A 36 9.65 24.96 17.30
N ILE A 37 9.50 25.05 15.98
CA ILE A 37 10.59 25.05 15.03
C ILE A 37 10.69 26.46 14.42
N SER A 38 11.89 27.02 14.44
CA SER A 38 12.26 28.21 13.67
C SER A 38 13.12 27.83 12.47
N VAL A 39 12.77 28.33 11.29
CA VAL A 39 13.48 28.04 10.04
C VAL A 39 14.08 29.32 9.48
N THR A 40 15.36 29.24 9.14
CA THR A 40 16.12 30.31 8.50
C THR A 40 16.67 29.85 7.15
N SER A 41 17.08 30.78 6.32
CA SER A 41 17.84 30.56 5.10
C SER A 41 19.03 31.50 5.12
N ASN A 42 20.24 30.95 5.23
CA ASN A 42 21.48 31.70 5.44
C ASN A 42 21.35 32.70 6.61
N GLY A 43 20.83 32.24 7.75
CA GLY A 43 20.64 33.06 8.96
C GLY A 43 19.52 34.10 8.91
N THR A 44 18.78 34.24 7.82
CA THR A 44 17.60 35.12 7.72
C THR A 44 16.31 34.32 7.88
N PRO A 45 15.26 34.81 8.58
CA PRO A 45 13.98 34.10 8.68
C PRO A 45 13.45 33.64 7.32
N TYR A 46 13.15 32.35 7.20
CA TYR A 46 12.66 31.76 5.96
C TYR A 46 11.14 31.92 5.90
N ASN A 47 10.62 32.58 4.86
CA ASN A 47 9.18 32.79 4.74
C ASN A 47 8.47 31.48 4.36
N ILE A 48 7.65 30.97 5.28
CA ILE A 48 6.88 29.73 5.13
C ILE A 48 5.39 29.95 4.83
N THR A 49 5.02 31.13 4.33
CA THR A 49 3.65 31.38 3.85
C THR A 49 3.25 30.30 2.85
N ASP A 50 2.04 29.75 2.97
CA ASP A 50 1.54 28.66 2.12
C ASP A 50 2.42 27.39 2.07
N LEU A 51 3.29 27.17 3.07
CA LEU A 51 4.00 25.90 3.25
C LEU A 51 3.36 25.11 4.40
N THR A 52 3.15 23.82 4.17
CA THR A 52 2.69 22.86 5.16
C THR A 52 3.88 22.16 5.80
N PRO A 53 4.06 22.25 7.13
CA PRO A 53 5.06 21.45 7.83
C PRO A 53 4.65 19.99 7.91
N ILE A 54 5.59 19.09 7.64
CA ILE A 54 5.45 17.63 7.61
C ILE A 54 6.59 17.04 8.44
N PHE A 55 6.32 15.99 9.18
CA PHE A 55 7.35 15.21 9.88
C PHE A 55 7.53 13.85 9.21
N GLU A 56 8.77 13.53 8.87
CA GLU A 56 9.15 12.24 8.28
C GLU A 56 10.27 11.59 9.09
N GLY A 57 10.23 10.27 9.20
CA GLY A 57 11.29 9.53 9.86
C GLY A 57 11.19 8.01 9.74
N VAL A 58 12.26 7.36 10.18
CA VAL A 58 12.39 5.90 10.29
C VAL A 58 12.70 5.58 11.74
N LYS A 59 11.80 4.81 12.37
CA LYS A 59 11.88 4.43 13.78
C LYS A 59 13.02 3.44 14.04
N PRO A 60 13.40 3.22 15.31
CA PRO A 60 14.45 2.25 15.67
C PRO A 60 14.27 0.86 15.05
N ASP A 61 13.04 0.40 14.94
CA ASP A 61 12.64 -0.90 14.40
C ASP A 61 12.45 -0.94 12.88
N GLY A 62 12.69 0.17 12.17
CA GLY A 62 12.59 0.27 10.71
C GLY A 62 11.22 0.68 10.19
N GLU A 63 10.20 0.75 11.05
CA GLU A 63 8.87 1.22 10.68
C GLU A 63 8.90 2.72 10.36
N ARG A 64 8.09 3.16 9.38
CA ARG A 64 8.16 4.52 8.83
C ARG A 64 7.09 5.42 9.39
N ILE A 65 7.38 6.72 9.44
CA ILE A 65 6.40 7.74 9.75
C ILE A 65 6.40 8.84 8.68
N ILE A 66 5.22 9.11 8.13
CA ILE A 66 4.95 10.28 7.30
C ILE A 66 3.67 10.92 7.87
N ASP A 67 3.87 11.97 8.65
CA ASP A 67 2.79 12.74 9.24
C ASP A 67 2.66 14.10 8.57
N THR A 68 1.45 14.40 8.10
CA THR A 68 1.11 15.65 7.41
C THR A 68 0.17 16.54 8.22
N THR A 69 -0.16 16.14 9.45
CA THR A 69 -1.23 16.78 10.25
C THR A 69 -0.75 17.43 11.55
N GLY A 70 0.45 17.09 12.03
CA GLY A 70 0.97 17.63 13.27
C GLY A 70 1.43 19.10 13.21
N GLY A 71 1.59 19.67 12.00
CA GLY A 71 2.13 21.01 11.78
C GLY A 71 1.11 22.15 11.91
N ILE A 72 1.46 23.18 12.67
CA ILE A 72 0.69 24.43 12.86
C ILE A 72 1.61 25.62 12.64
N VAL A 73 1.39 26.42 11.60
CA VAL A 73 2.19 27.62 11.34
C VAL A 73 1.83 28.71 12.36
N LEU A 74 2.82 29.22 13.09
CA LEU A 74 2.63 30.25 14.12
C LEU A 74 2.98 31.65 13.59
N ASN A 75 4.07 31.77 12.84
CA ASN A 75 4.49 32.99 12.17
C ASN A 75 5.10 32.65 10.81
N ALA A 76 4.28 32.74 9.76
CA ALA A 76 4.67 32.38 8.41
C ALA A 76 5.85 33.21 7.87
N LYS A 77 5.81 34.54 8.03
CA LYS A 77 6.89 35.43 7.55
C LYS A 77 8.19 35.23 8.33
N GLY A 78 8.09 34.85 9.61
CA GLY A 78 9.22 34.59 10.48
C GLY A 78 9.76 33.16 10.43
N GLY A 79 9.17 32.26 9.63
CA GLY A 79 9.62 30.88 9.54
C GLY A 79 9.34 30.02 10.77
N ILE A 80 8.29 30.34 11.54
CA ILE A 80 8.02 29.67 12.82
C ILE A 80 6.76 28.80 12.71
N PHE A 81 6.89 27.51 13.02
CA PHE A 81 5.77 26.59 13.14
C PHE A 81 5.90 25.74 14.40
N ARG A 82 4.78 25.23 14.89
CA ARG A 82 4.71 24.21 15.94
C ARG A 82 4.39 22.88 15.31
N TYR A 83 5.01 21.82 15.83
CA TYR A 83 4.74 20.46 15.44
C TYR A 83 4.35 19.64 16.66
N ILE A 84 3.21 18.96 16.59
CA ILE A 84 2.76 18.00 17.60
C ILE A 84 2.97 16.61 17.02
N LEU A 85 3.87 15.83 17.60
CA LEU A 85 4.15 14.49 17.09
C LEU A 85 2.94 13.55 17.32
N PRO A 86 2.55 12.74 16.31
CA PRO A 86 1.50 11.74 16.48
C PRO A 86 1.96 10.66 17.46
N GLN A 87 1.02 9.92 18.03
CA GLN A 87 1.34 8.88 19.01
C GLN A 87 2.28 7.81 18.47
N GLN A 88 2.14 7.50 17.20
CA GLN A 88 2.93 6.51 16.48
C GLN A 88 4.42 6.87 16.42
N ALA A 89 4.77 8.16 16.58
CA ALA A 89 6.17 8.59 16.67
C ALA A 89 6.87 8.13 17.96
N SER A 90 6.13 7.68 18.97
CA SER A 90 6.67 7.27 20.27
C SER A 90 6.28 5.82 20.60
N THR A 91 6.41 4.91 19.64
CA THR A 91 5.99 3.49 19.80
C THR A 91 7.17 2.50 19.83
N ALA A 92 8.32 2.85 19.27
CA ALA A 92 9.51 2.01 19.25
C ALA A 92 10.62 2.62 20.12
N GLU A 93 11.12 1.86 21.10
CA GLU A 93 12.24 2.24 21.96
C GLU A 93 13.54 2.32 21.13
N GLY A 94 14.34 3.38 21.32
CA GLY A 94 15.66 3.55 20.72
C GLY A 94 15.84 4.87 19.99
N ASP A 95 16.94 4.96 19.22
CA ASP A 95 17.22 6.10 18.34
C ASP A 95 16.55 5.92 16.98
N TYR A 96 15.91 6.98 16.49
CA TYR A 96 15.46 7.03 15.10
C TYR A 96 16.64 6.87 14.16
N GLN A 97 16.45 6.08 13.11
CA GLN A 97 17.45 5.91 12.06
C GLN A 97 17.56 7.18 11.21
N GLN A 98 16.45 7.91 11.06
CA GLN A 98 16.37 9.20 10.41
C GLN A 98 15.12 9.95 10.89
N ALA A 99 15.21 11.26 11.07
CA ALA A 99 14.05 12.13 11.26
C ALA A 99 14.34 13.53 10.73
N PHE A 100 13.36 14.21 10.14
CA PHE A 100 13.49 15.59 9.68
C PHE A 100 12.12 16.23 9.48
N PHE A 101 12.10 17.55 9.37
CA PHE A 101 10.91 18.30 8.99
C PHE A 101 10.98 18.69 7.52
N LYS A 102 9.84 18.65 6.85
CA LYS A 102 9.67 19.06 5.46
C LYS A 102 8.63 20.17 5.38
N LEU A 103 8.91 21.20 4.60
CA LEU A 103 8.00 22.29 4.29
C LEU A 103 7.54 22.10 2.85
N LYS A 104 6.23 21.91 2.65
CA LYS A 104 5.66 21.52 1.35
C LYS A 104 4.65 22.54 0.83
N ARG A 105 4.73 22.89 -0.46
CA ARG A 105 3.67 23.59 -1.21
C ARG A 105 3.52 22.93 -2.59
N GLY A 106 2.40 22.27 -2.84
CA GLY A 106 2.31 21.38 -4.01
C GLY A 106 3.49 20.40 -3.98
N GLU A 107 4.29 20.32 -5.03
CA GLU A 107 5.48 19.43 -5.06
C GLU A 107 6.79 20.12 -4.71
N GLN A 108 6.74 21.42 -4.48
CA GLN A 108 7.91 22.11 -3.98
C GLN A 108 8.07 21.73 -2.52
N THR A 109 9.21 21.13 -2.23
CA THR A 109 9.58 20.76 -0.88
C THR A 109 10.94 21.34 -0.57
N ASP A 110 11.07 21.81 0.66
CA ASP A 110 12.37 21.99 1.28
C ASP A 110 12.37 21.28 2.62
N SER A 111 13.54 20.86 3.08
CA SER A 111 13.68 20.04 4.28
C SER A 111 14.74 20.61 5.20
N THR A 112 14.58 20.36 6.49
CA THR A 112 15.64 20.61 7.45
C THR A 112 16.79 19.63 7.24
N ILE A 113 17.93 19.87 7.90
CA ILE A 113 18.86 18.77 8.20
C ILE A 113 18.16 17.73 9.09
N GLU A 114 18.82 16.60 9.30
CA GLU A 114 18.34 15.57 10.21
C GLU A 114 18.22 16.11 11.64
N VAL A 115 17.11 15.81 12.30
CA VAL A 115 16.92 15.98 13.74
C VAL A 115 17.18 14.65 14.43
N GLN A 116 17.98 14.67 15.49
CA GLN A 116 18.17 13.46 16.28
C GLN A 116 16.93 13.21 17.14
N MET A 117 16.39 12.00 17.16
CA MET A 117 15.23 11.65 17.99
C MET A 117 15.47 10.33 18.72
N ARG A 118 15.27 10.32 20.05
CA ARG A 118 15.33 9.12 20.89
C ARG A 118 14.01 8.90 21.62
N VAL A 119 13.55 7.67 21.60
CA VAL A 119 12.39 7.21 22.37
C VAL A 119 12.88 6.34 23.52
N LEU A 120 12.68 6.81 24.74
CA LEU A 120 13.02 6.11 25.97
C LEU A 120 12.04 4.95 26.21
N LYS A 121 12.55 3.88 26.82
CA LYS A 121 11.73 2.75 27.28
C LYS A 121 10.60 3.19 28.19
N ASN A 122 9.41 2.63 28.01
CA ASN A 122 8.37 2.61 29.02
C ASN A 122 8.38 1.22 29.69
N LYS A 123 8.50 1.19 31.02
CA LYS A 123 8.53 -0.05 31.81
C LYS A 123 7.23 -0.30 32.57
N VAL A 124 6.24 0.60 32.41
CA VAL A 124 4.99 0.61 33.18
C VAL A 124 3.82 0.20 32.28
N GLU A 125 3.72 0.80 31.10
CA GLU A 125 2.68 0.46 30.13
C GLU A 125 3.17 -0.63 29.18
N PHE A 126 2.37 -1.68 29.03
CA PHE A 126 2.62 -2.80 28.12
C PHE A 126 1.63 -2.75 26.95
N GLY A 127 1.98 -3.37 25.82
CA GLY A 127 1.07 -3.54 24.67
C GLY A 127 1.03 -2.38 23.67
N ILE A 128 1.98 -1.44 23.73
CA ILE A 128 2.15 -0.41 22.71
C ILE A 128 2.99 -1.02 21.57
N ASN A 129 2.33 -1.41 20.49
CA ASN A 129 2.99 -1.95 19.30
C ASN A 129 3.40 -0.82 18.36
N SER A 130 4.55 -1.01 17.73
CA SER A 130 5.07 -0.11 16.72
C SER A 130 4.65 -0.59 15.33
N GLU A 131 4.08 0.32 14.55
CA GLU A 131 3.62 0.07 13.17
C GLU A 131 3.97 1.27 12.29
N SER A 132 4.08 1.07 10.97
CA SER A 132 4.21 2.18 10.03
C SER A 132 2.98 3.08 10.09
N TYR A 133 3.20 4.39 10.11
CA TYR A 133 2.14 5.39 10.17
C TYR A 133 2.23 6.34 8.99
N PHE A 134 1.18 6.33 8.17
CA PHE A 134 1.00 7.31 7.11
C PHE A 134 -0.39 7.92 7.27
N THR A 135 -0.46 9.24 7.37
CA THR A 135 -1.73 9.95 7.63
C THR A 135 -2.82 9.59 6.61
N GLU A 136 -2.47 9.41 5.33
CA GLU A 136 -3.45 9.12 4.29
C GLU A 136 -4.09 7.72 4.42
N TYR A 137 -3.34 6.69 4.84
CA TYR A 137 -3.94 5.38 5.14
C TYR A 137 -4.90 5.44 6.32
N GLN A 138 -4.59 6.27 7.33
CA GLN A 138 -5.46 6.43 8.49
C GLN A 138 -6.78 7.13 8.11
N LYS A 139 -6.73 8.14 7.22
CA LYS A 139 -7.93 8.78 6.69
C LYS A 139 -8.80 7.79 5.90
N GLU A 140 -8.19 6.91 5.11
CA GLU A 140 -8.95 5.92 4.32
C GLU A 140 -9.59 4.83 5.19
N LEU A 141 -8.88 4.34 6.22
CA LEU A 141 -9.46 3.42 7.20
C LEU A 141 -10.67 4.03 7.89
N GLU A 142 -10.60 5.30 8.26
CA GLU A 142 -11.70 6.03 8.90
C GLU A 142 -12.87 6.25 7.93
N ARG A 143 -12.58 6.59 6.66
CA ARG A 143 -13.60 6.72 5.60
C ARG A 143 -14.34 5.39 5.39
N LEU A 144 -13.60 4.28 5.34
CA LEU A 144 -14.16 2.94 5.17
C LEU A 144 -15.06 2.57 6.35
N ARG A 145 -14.60 2.78 7.59
CA ARG A 145 -15.40 2.53 8.80
C ARG A 145 -16.73 3.28 8.77
N LYS A 146 -16.70 4.59 8.51
CA LYS A 146 -17.91 5.42 8.40
C LYS A 146 -18.85 4.95 7.30
N THR A 147 -18.30 4.51 6.17
CA THR A 147 -19.09 4.01 5.05
C THR A 147 -19.79 2.68 5.40
N VAL A 148 -19.08 1.77 6.06
CA VAL A 148 -19.65 0.49 6.53
C VAL A 148 -20.74 0.72 7.58
N GLU A 149 -20.49 1.58 8.56
CA GLU A 149 -21.46 1.92 9.61
C GLU A 149 -22.74 2.54 9.02
N ALA A 150 -22.59 3.49 8.08
CA ALA A 150 -23.73 4.09 7.38
C ALA A 150 -24.53 3.03 6.59
N GLY A 151 -23.83 2.12 5.89
CA GLY A 151 -24.47 1.01 5.17
C GLY A 151 -25.25 0.05 6.09
N ILE A 152 -24.66 -0.35 7.22
CA ILE A 152 -25.35 -1.19 8.22
C ILE A 152 -26.59 -0.48 8.76
N LYS A 153 -26.51 0.83 9.03
CA LYS A 153 -27.65 1.62 9.51
C LYS A 153 -28.78 1.71 8.48
N GLU A 154 -28.46 1.92 7.21
CA GLU A 154 -29.45 1.94 6.12
C GLU A 154 -30.13 0.58 5.92
N ILE A 155 -29.38 -0.53 6.04
CA ILE A 155 -29.92 -1.89 5.98
C ILE A 155 -30.88 -2.13 7.14
N ASN A 156 -30.50 -1.79 8.37
CA ASN A 156 -31.36 -1.96 9.54
C ASN A 156 -32.65 -1.15 9.43
N ASN A 157 -32.56 0.12 9.04
CA ASN A 157 -33.74 0.98 8.83
C ASN A 157 -34.68 0.40 7.75
N SER A 158 -34.13 -0.17 6.68
CA SER A 158 -34.92 -0.79 5.61
C SER A 158 -35.58 -2.10 6.07
N ALA A 159 -34.87 -2.89 6.88
CA ALA A 159 -35.39 -4.12 7.48
C ALA A 159 -36.53 -3.82 8.47
N ASP A 160 -36.39 -2.79 9.31
CA ASP A 160 -37.44 -2.34 10.24
C ASP A 160 -38.66 -1.81 9.48
N GLY A 161 -38.45 -1.01 8.43
CA GLY A 161 -39.53 -0.55 7.54
C GLY A 161 -40.26 -1.72 6.87
N THR A 162 -39.54 -2.78 6.52
CA THR A 162 -40.12 -4.01 5.95
C THR A 162 -40.92 -4.78 6.99
N LYS A 163 -40.39 -4.95 8.20
CA LYS A 163 -41.07 -5.59 9.33
C LYS A 163 -42.40 -4.89 9.64
N ASN A 164 -42.40 -3.56 9.68
CA ASN A 164 -43.62 -2.78 9.94
C ASN A 164 -44.66 -2.94 8.83
N LYS A 165 -44.24 -2.99 7.56
CA LYS A 165 -45.15 -3.26 6.44
C LYS A 165 -45.73 -4.68 6.49
N VAL A 166 -44.92 -5.68 6.83
CA VAL A 166 -45.38 -7.07 7.00
C VAL A 166 -46.37 -7.17 8.16
N GLN A 167 -46.12 -6.49 9.28
CA GLN A 167 -47.06 -6.46 10.40
C GLN A 167 -48.40 -5.83 9.99
N ASN A 168 -48.39 -4.70 9.29
CA ASN A 168 -49.61 -4.07 8.78
C ASN A 168 -50.38 -4.99 7.80
N LEU A 169 -49.67 -5.79 7.01
CA LEU A 169 -50.28 -6.78 6.12
C LEU A 169 -50.90 -7.95 6.90
N VAL A 170 -50.24 -8.43 7.96
CA VAL A 170 -50.79 -9.45 8.87
C VAL A 170 -52.05 -8.92 9.56
N ASP A 171 -52.04 -7.68 10.02
CA ASP A 171 -53.20 -7.05 10.66
C ASP A 171 -54.37 -6.89 9.68
N THR A 172 -54.07 -6.50 8.43
CA THR A 172 -55.07 -6.43 7.35
C THR A 172 -55.65 -7.80 7.02
N ALA A 173 -54.81 -8.84 6.94
CA ALA A 173 -55.26 -10.21 6.69
C ALA A 173 -56.16 -10.74 7.82
N ASN A 174 -55.82 -10.43 9.08
CA ASN A 174 -56.67 -10.76 10.23
C ASN A 174 -58.03 -10.06 10.17
N MET A 175 -58.06 -8.79 9.74
CA MET A 175 -59.32 -8.04 9.56
C MET A 175 -60.20 -8.65 8.46
N LEU A 176 -59.60 -9.04 7.33
CA LEU A 176 -60.30 -9.73 6.24
C LEU A 176 -60.87 -11.08 6.70
N ASP A 177 -60.12 -11.86 7.48
CA ASP A 177 -60.60 -13.13 8.04
C ASP A 177 -61.81 -12.93 8.97
N LEU A 178 -61.79 -11.89 9.81
CA LEU A 178 -62.94 -11.52 10.67
C LEU A 178 -64.17 -11.13 9.84
N GLN A 179 -63.99 -10.34 8.78
CA GLN A 179 -65.08 -9.96 7.88
C GLN A 179 -65.67 -11.15 7.13
N ILE A 180 -64.82 -12.06 6.63
CA ILE A 180 -65.25 -13.31 5.98
C ILE A 180 -66.06 -14.17 6.95
N LYS A 181 -65.62 -14.30 8.21
CA LYS A 181 -66.35 -15.02 9.25
C LYS A 181 -67.71 -14.37 9.57
N SER A 182 -67.75 -13.04 9.65
CA SER A 182 -68.99 -12.28 9.86
C SER A 182 -69.98 -12.47 8.71
N LEU A 183 -69.54 -12.33 7.46
CA LEU A 183 -70.32 -12.62 6.25
C LEU A 183 -70.85 -14.05 6.26
N LYS A 184 -70.01 -15.05 6.59
CA LYS A 184 -70.41 -16.45 6.70
C LYS A 184 -71.49 -16.67 7.76
N SER A 185 -71.40 -15.97 8.89
CA SER A 185 -72.43 -15.97 9.94
C SER A 185 -73.73 -15.33 9.46
N SER A 186 -73.66 -14.19 8.75
CA SER A 186 -74.83 -13.52 8.18
C SER A 186 -75.54 -14.38 7.13
N ILE A 187 -74.78 -15.06 6.27
CA ILE A 187 -75.27 -16.04 5.29
C ILE A 187 -75.97 -17.20 6.00
N GLY A 188 -75.40 -17.71 7.10
CA GLY A 188 -76.02 -18.74 7.93
C GLY A 188 -77.32 -18.30 8.62
N SER A 189 -77.56 -16.99 8.73
CA SER A 189 -78.72 -16.39 9.43
C SER A 189 -79.87 -15.90 8.51
N ASN A 190 -79.82 -16.19 7.21
CA ASN A 190 -80.93 -15.97 6.26
C ASN A 190 -81.32 -14.49 5.97
N GLN A 191 -80.38 -13.54 6.01
CA GLN A 191 -80.55 -12.22 5.38
C GLN A 191 -79.80 -12.18 4.04
N LEU A 192 -80.55 -12.20 2.93
CA LEU A 192 -80.03 -12.27 1.56
C LEU A 192 -79.28 -10.99 1.17
N VAL A 193 -77.97 -11.09 0.90
CA VAL A 193 -77.19 -10.10 0.16
C VAL A 193 -77.55 -10.24 -1.33
N THR A 194 -77.83 -9.15 -2.05
CA THR A 194 -78.18 -9.24 -3.48
C THR A 194 -76.96 -9.67 -4.31
N LYS A 195 -77.18 -10.38 -5.43
CA LYS A 195 -76.09 -10.73 -6.38
C LYS A 195 -75.26 -9.51 -6.81
N SER A 196 -75.88 -8.34 -6.87
CA SER A 196 -75.21 -7.09 -7.22
C SER A 196 -74.20 -6.65 -6.15
N GLU A 197 -74.57 -6.75 -4.87
CA GLU A 197 -73.70 -6.38 -3.75
C GLU A 197 -72.51 -7.34 -3.63
N LEU A 198 -72.76 -8.65 -3.84
CA LEU A 198 -71.69 -9.65 -3.86
C LEU A 198 -70.71 -9.41 -5.01
N ASN A 199 -71.21 -9.13 -6.23
CA ASN A 199 -70.34 -8.84 -7.38
C ASN A 199 -69.51 -7.56 -7.17
N ASN A 200 -70.09 -6.52 -6.58
CA ASN A 200 -69.37 -5.29 -6.27
C ASN A 200 -68.22 -5.54 -5.27
N GLN A 201 -68.46 -6.35 -4.23
CA GLN A 201 -67.43 -6.72 -3.27
C GLN A 201 -66.32 -7.59 -3.89
N ILE A 202 -66.67 -8.54 -4.75
CA ILE A 202 -65.70 -9.39 -5.47
C ILE A 202 -64.84 -8.56 -6.42
N ASN A 203 -65.43 -7.58 -7.12
CA ASN A 203 -64.69 -6.69 -8.01
C ASN A 203 -63.72 -5.81 -7.21
N GLN A 204 -64.16 -5.22 -6.10
CA GLN A 204 -63.30 -4.46 -5.20
C GLN A 204 -62.15 -5.30 -4.65
N LEU A 205 -62.42 -6.55 -4.25
CA LEU A 205 -61.39 -7.45 -3.76
C LEU A 205 -60.38 -7.81 -4.87
N THR A 206 -60.86 -8.00 -6.09
CA THR A 206 -60.04 -8.33 -7.26
C THR A 206 -59.12 -7.16 -7.64
N GLU A 207 -59.63 -5.93 -7.60
CA GLU A 207 -58.84 -4.71 -7.78
C GLU A 207 -57.76 -4.59 -6.68
N GLN A 208 -58.13 -4.76 -5.41
CA GLN A 208 -57.19 -4.73 -4.30
C GLN A 208 -56.09 -5.81 -4.41
N VAL A 209 -56.43 -7.02 -4.85
CA VAL A 209 -55.46 -8.11 -5.08
C VAL A 209 -54.54 -7.79 -6.26
N SER A 210 -55.07 -7.19 -7.33
CA SER A 210 -54.27 -6.72 -8.47
C SER A 210 -53.28 -5.62 -8.07
N ASP A 211 -53.73 -4.66 -7.28
CA ASP A 211 -52.88 -3.57 -6.76
C ASP A 211 -51.81 -4.10 -5.80
N PHE A 212 -52.15 -5.10 -4.98
CA PHE A 212 -51.19 -5.81 -4.13
C PHE A 212 -50.11 -6.52 -4.96
N SER A 213 -50.51 -7.28 -5.98
CA SER A 213 -49.59 -7.98 -6.88
C SER A 213 -48.63 -6.99 -7.56
N SER A 214 -49.16 -5.87 -8.07
CA SER A 214 -48.37 -4.81 -8.71
C SER A 214 -47.38 -4.15 -7.76
N SER A 215 -47.80 -3.88 -6.51
CA SER A 215 -46.95 -3.32 -5.46
C SER A 215 -45.83 -4.28 -5.03
N LEU A 216 -46.13 -5.58 -4.97
CA LEU A 216 -45.14 -6.62 -4.67
C LEU A 216 -44.09 -6.76 -5.77
N ILE A 217 -44.51 -6.73 -7.04
CA ILE A 217 -43.61 -6.75 -8.20
C ILE A 217 -42.68 -5.53 -8.18
N THR A 218 -43.24 -4.33 -7.97
CA THR A 218 -42.48 -3.07 -7.89
C THR A 218 -41.45 -3.12 -6.75
N THR A 219 -41.85 -3.62 -5.58
CA THR A 219 -40.96 -3.76 -4.42
C THR A 219 -39.81 -4.72 -4.71
N LYS A 220 -40.09 -5.87 -5.33
CA LYS A 220 -39.06 -6.85 -5.72
C LYS A 220 -38.06 -6.25 -6.70
N GLN A 221 -38.53 -5.47 -7.68
CA GLN A 221 -37.69 -4.81 -8.65
C GLN A 221 -36.78 -3.76 -7.98
N ASN A 222 -37.32 -2.90 -7.13
CA ASN A 222 -36.55 -1.89 -6.40
C ASN A 222 -35.49 -2.51 -5.47
N LEU A 223 -35.83 -3.57 -4.74
CA LEU A 223 -34.87 -4.28 -3.90
C LEU A 223 -33.72 -4.86 -4.73
N THR A 224 -34.05 -5.51 -5.87
CA THR A 224 -33.05 -6.08 -6.77
C THR A 224 -32.12 -5.00 -7.31
N GLN A 225 -32.67 -3.83 -7.68
CA GLN A 225 -31.89 -2.71 -8.19
C GLN A 225 -31.01 -2.09 -7.10
N ASN A 226 -31.51 -1.87 -5.89
CA ASN A 226 -30.73 -1.32 -4.80
C ASN A 226 -29.59 -2.25 -4.36
N ILE A 227 -29.83 -3.57 -4.35
CA ILE A 227 -28.77 -4.57 -4.10
C ILE A 227 -27.70 -4.49 -5.19
N ARG A 228 -28.10 -4.41 -6.46
CA ARG A 228 -27.18 -4.29 -7.61
C ARG A 228 -26.37 -2.99 -7.53
N ASP A 229 -27.00 -1.87 -7.18
CA ASP A 229 -26.35 -0.57 -7.05
C ASP A 229 -25.36 -0.55 -5.87
N LEU A 230 -25.68 -1.20 -4.75
CA LEU A 230 -24.77 -1.32 -3.61
C LEU A 230 -23.53 -2.16 -3.97
N VAL A 231 -23.74 -3.31 -4.63
CA VAL A 231 -22.64 -4.17 -5.09
C VAL A 231 -21.78 -3.49 -6.14
N SER A 232 -22.37 -2.74 -7.07
CA SER A 232 -21.63 -2.12 -8.19
C SER A 232 -20.96 -0.78 -7.87
N LYS A 233 -21.51 0.02 -6.93
CA LYS A 233 -20.99 1.37 -6.63
C LYS A 233 -20.26 1.50 -5.30
N LYS A 234 -20.51 0.61 -4.33
CA LYS A 234 -20.00 0.75 -2.95
C LYS A 234 -19.16 -0.42 -2.47
N LEU A 235 -19.27 -1.59 -3.10
CA LEU A 235 -18.33 -2.69 -2.96
C LEU A 235 -17.38 -2.65 -4.17
N ASP A 236 -16.26 -1.97 -4.02
CA ASP A 236 -15.13 -1.93 -4.97
C ASP A 236 -14.46 -3.32 -5.14
N ALA A 237 -15.20 -4.42 -5.00
CA ALA A 237 -14.72 -5.80 -4.93
C ALA A 237 -14.73 -6.53 -6.29
N GLY A 238 -15.42 -5.98 -7.29
CA GLY A 238 -15.44 -6.52 -8.65
C GLY A 238 -14.22 -6.03 -9.45
N VAL A 239 -13.62 -6.93 -10.23
CA VAL A 239 -12.68 -6.52 -11.29
C VAL A 239 -13.47 -5.78 -12.36
N ARG A 240 -13.05 -4.56 -12.68
CA ARG A 240 -13.69 -3.75 -13.73
C ARG A 240 -13.71 -4.49 -15.04
N GLU A 241 -14.82 -4.33 -15.76
CA GLU A 241 -15.04 -5.00 -17.04
C GLU A 241 -14.05 -4.49 -18.10
N GLY A 242 -13.49 -5.42 -18.89
CA GLY A 242 -12.52 -5.12 -19.95
C GLY A 242 -11.06 -5.34 -19.55
N VAL A 243 -10.19 -5.32 -20.56
CA VAL A 243 -8.73 -5.37 -20.40
C VAL A 243 -8.22 -3.93 -20.29
N LEU A 244 -7.42 -3.65 -19.28
CA LEU A 244 -6.76 -2.37 -19.12
C LEU A 244 -5.75 -2.12 -20.25
N ASP A 245 -5.85 -0.98 -20.93
CA ASP A 245 -4.89 -0.61 -21.97
C ASP A 245 -3.53 -0.22 -21.38
N ASN A 246 -3.54 0.66 -20.36
CA ASN A 246 -2.35 1.17 -19.70
C ASN A 246 -2.68 1.58 -18.25
N PRO A 247 -1.90 1.18 -17.24
CA PRO A 247 -2.10 1.60 -15.84
C PRO A 247 -2.07 3.11 -15.62
N ALA A 248 -1.42 3.88 -16.51
CA ALA A 248 -1.48 5.33 -16.49
C ALA A 248 -2.90 5.87 -16.69
N ASN A 249 -3.82 5.12 -17.29
CA ASN A 249 -5.19 5.57 -17.56
C ASN A 249 -6.14 5.35 -16.37
N ILE A 250 -5.67 4.74 -15.28
CA ILE A 250 -6.47 4.52 -14.08
C ILE A 250 -6.70 5.86 -13.36
N THR A 251 -7.96 6.23 -13.15
CA THR A 251 -8.37 7.50 -12.51
C THR A 251 -9.25 7.31 -11.28
N SER A 252 -9.56 6.06 -10.91
CA SER A 252 -10.40 5.78 -9.74
C SER A 252 -9.99 4.47 -9.07
N THR A 253 -10.22 4.41 -7.76
CA THR A 253 -10.01 3.21 -6.94
C THR A 253 -10.79 2.02 -7.51
N GLY A 254 -10.22 0.82 -7.37
CA GLY A 254 -10.84 -0.43 -7.78
C GLY A 254 -9.83 -1.47 -8.28
N TYR A 255 -10.36 -2.59 -8.78
CA TYR A 255 -9.56 -3.66 -9.37
C TYR A 255 -9.65 -3.64 -10.89
N TYR A 256 -8.50 -3.74 -11.57
CA TYR A 256 -8.39 -3.66 -13.02
C TYR A 256 -7.71 -4.92 -13.56
N TYR A 257 -8.33 -5.57 -14.54
CA TYR A 257 -7.71 -6.71 -15.21
C TYR A 257 -6.66 -6.24 -16.21
N PHE A 258 -5.51 -6.91 -16.26
CA PHE A 258 -4.51 -6.71 -17.30
C PHE A 258 -4.10 -8.05 -17.92
N ASP A 259 -3.64 -7.99 -19.16
CA ASP A 259 -3.11 -9.14 -19.87
C ASP A 259 -1.82 -8.81 -20.62
N SER A 260 -1.42 -9.66 -21.57
CA SER A 260 -0.22 -9.49 -22.38
C SER A 260 -0.23 -8.20 -23.24
N THR A 261 -1.42 -7.69 -23.58
CA THR A 261 -1.63 -6.50 -24.43
C THR A 261 -1.50 -5.18 -23.66
N THR A 262 -1.72 -5.20 -22.33
CA THR A 262 -1.57 -4.02 -21.48
C THR A 262 -0.16 -3.44 -21.53
N GLN A 263 -0.08 -2.15 -21.85
CA GLN A 263 1.16 -1.38 -21.95
C GLN A 263 1.59 -0.82 -20.58
N GLY A 264 2.84 -0.37 -20.45
CA GLY A 264 3.34 0.27 -19.21
C GLY A 264 3.50 -0.67 -18.01
N MET A 265 3.40 -1.98 -18.23
CA MET A 265 3.57 -3.02 -17.22
C MET A 265 5.06 -3.31 -16.96
N PRO A 266 5.44 -3.70 -15.74
CA PRO A 266 6.81 -4.14 -15.43
C PRO A 266 7.12 -5.48 -16.09
N VAL A 267 8.36 -5.96 -15.95
CA VAL A 267 8.73 -7.27 -16.47
C VAL A 267 7.88 -8.40 -15.88
N ARG A 268 7.24 -9.13 -16.79
CA ARG A 268 6.34 -10.24 -16.51
C ARG A 268 7.11 -11.56 -16.68
N ASN A 269 7.03 -12.43 -15.68
CA ASN A 269 7.44 -13.82 -15.75
C ASN A 269 6.22 -14.69 -16.11
N GLY A 270 6.43 -15.98 -16.40
CA GLY A 270 5.37 -16.86 -16.92
C GLY A 270 4.11 -16.92 -16.05
N ASN A 271 4.23 -16.70 -14.74
CA ASN A 271 3.12 -16.79 -13.79
C ASN A 271 2.38 -15.45 -13.55
N ASN A 272 2.81 -14.34 -14.18
CA ASN A 272 2.19 -13.01 -14.03
C ASN A 272 2.03 -12.30 -15.39
N THR A 273 1.77 -13.06 -16.45
CA THR A 273 1.46 -12.53 -17.79
C THR A 273 0.08 -11.89 -17.87
N THR A 274 -0.85 -12.32 -17.01
CA THR A 274 -2.17 -11.72 -16.80
C THR A 274 -2.44 -11.60 -15.30
N GLY A 275 -3.32 -10.70 -14.88
CA GLY A 275 -3.62 -10.53 -13.47
C GLY A 275 -4.50 -9.33 -13.17
N ILE A 276 -4.46 -8.90 -11.91
CA ILE A 276 -5.27 -7.81 -11.39
C ILE A 276 -4.36 -6.74 -10.79
N ILE A 277 -4.58 -5.48 -11.18
CA ILE A 277 -4.06 -4.30 -10.50
C ILE A 277 -5.12 -3.83 -9.52
N GLN A 278 -4.75 -3.74 -8.24
CA GLN A 278 -5.48 -2.95 -7.27
C GLN A 278 -4.99 -1.50 -7.37
N ALA A 279 -5.91 -0.58 -7.66
CA ALA A 279 -5.64 0.84 -7.63
C ALA A 279 -6.27 1.47 -6.40
N ILE A 280 -5.47 2.24 -5.67
CA ILE A 280 -5.91 3.06 -4.54
C ILE A 280 -5.63 4.52 -4.93
N MET A 281 -6.67 5.22 -5.37
CA MET A 281 -6.57 6.57 -5.90
C MET A 281 -7.02 7.59 -4.85
N GLN A 282 -6.22 8.64 -4.65
CA GLN A 282 -6.59 9.82 -3.87
C GLN A 282 -7.50 10.74 -4.70
N ASP A 283 -7.16 10.91 -5.98
CA ASP A 283 -7.91 11.66 -6.98
C ASP A 283 -7.64 11.06 -8.38
N ASP A 284 -8.06 11.71 -9.46
CA ASP A 284 -7.88 11.20 -10.83
C ASP A 284 -6.42 11.15 -11.30
N GLY A 285 -5.54 11.93 -10.66
CA GLY A 285 -4.13 12.07 -10.99
C GLY A 285 -3.18 11.38 -10.03
N ASN A 286 -3.59 11.09 -8.80
CA ASN A 286 -2.72 10.68 -7.71
C ASN A 286 -3.22 9.39 -7.04
N GLY A 287 -2.35 8.41 -6.87
CA GLY A 287 -2.69 7.14 -6.24
C GLY A 287 -1.55 6.13 -6.25
N ILE A 288 -1.81 4.92 -5.77
CA ILE A 288 -0.88 3.79 -5.79
C ILE A 288 -1.55 2.64 -6.54
N LEU A 289 -0.79 2.01 -7.43
CA LEU A 289 -1.20 0.86 -8.20
C LEU A 289 -0.37 -0.34 -7.77
N THR A 290 -1.02 -1.45 -7.41
CA THR A 290 -0.36 -2.68 -6.94
C THR A 290 -0.82 -3.88 -7.75
N ILE A 291 0.11 -4.64 -8.32
CA ILE A 291 -0.20 -5.91 -9.00
C ILE A 291 -0.32 -7.01 -7.94
N LEU A 292 -1.54 -7.50 -7.77
CA LEU A 292 -1.85 -8.56 -6.80
C LEU A 292 -1.06 -9.84 -7.10
N GLY A 293 -0.55 -10.48 -6.05
CA GLY A 293 0.24 -11.72 -6.14
C GLY A 293 1.71 -11.54 -6.52
N SER A 294 2.12 -10.37 -7.05
CA SER A 294 3.52 -10.12 -7.44
C SER A 294 4.30 -9.20 -6.50
N GLY A 295 3.61 -8.42 -5.66
CA GLY A 295 4.24 -7.42 -4.79
C GLY A 295 4.76 -6.18 -5.52
N LEU A 296 4.56 -6.07 -6.84
CA LEU A 296 4.93 -4.92 -7.65
C LEU A 296 3.95 -3.77 -7.42
N SER A 297 4.47 -2.61 -7.06
CA SER A 297 3.69 -1.39 -6.85
C SER A 297 4.33 -0.21 -7.57
N ILE A 298 3.51 0.73 -8.04
CA ILE A 298 3.96 1.99 -8.63
C ILE A 298 3.07 3.13 -8.13
N GLU A 299 3.66 4.29 -7.94
CA GLU A 299 2.92 5.51 -7.63
C GLU A 299 2.42 6.13 -8.95
N LYS A 300 1.16 6.54 -8.97
CA LYS A 300 0.61 7.44 -9.98
C LYS A 300 0.55 8.83 -9.37
N TYR A 301 1.10 9.80 -10.06
CA TYR A 301 1.22 11.16 -9.59
C TYR A 301 1.05 12.13 -10.75
N ARG A 302 0.18 13.13 -10.57
CA ARG A 302 -0.17 14.13 -11.59
C ARG A 302 -0.61 13.52 -12.93
N GLY A 303 -1.34 12.41 -12.87
CA GLY A 303 -1.84 11.72 -14.05
C GLY A 303 -0.81 10.79 -14.70
N GLN A 304 0.46 10.80 -14.27
CA GLN A 304 1.53 9.97 -14.82
C GLN A 304 1.95 8.89 -13.84
N LEU A 305 2.44 7.76 -14.35
CA LEU A 305 3.12 6.77 -13.52
C LEU A 305 4.49 7.33 -13.14
N TYR A 306 4.74 7.50 -11.85
CA TYR A 306 5.95 8.11 -11.34
C TYR A 306 7.02 7.04 -11.07
N ASP A 307 8.26 7.35 -11.48
CA ASP A 307 9.42 6.47 -11.33
C ASP A 307 9.25 5.13 -12.10
N ARG A 308 9.22 4.01 -11.40
CA ARG A 308 9.13 2.65 -11.95
C ARG A 308 8.39 1.75 -10.98
N TRP A 309 7.97 0.60 -11.46
CA TRP A 309 7.40 -0.44 -10.61
C TRP A 309 8.45 -0.97 -9.63
N LYS A 310 8.14 -0.90 -8.33
CA LYS A 310 8.98 -1.39 -7.24
C LYS A 310 8.41 -2.68 -6.70
N SER A 311 9.26 -3.66 -6.47
CA SER A 311 8.88 -4.96 -5.92
C SER A 311 9.55 -5.16 -4.57
N SER A 312 8.77 -5.59 -3.57
CA SER A 312 9.32 -6.15 -2.33
C SER A 312 9.82 -7.58 -2.49
N LEU A 313 9.59 -8.21 -3.66
CA LEU A 313 9.98 -9.58 -3.99
C LEU A 313 11.04 -9.61 -5.11
N PRO A 314 12.02 -10.54 -5.09
CA PRO A 314 13.01 -10.68 -6.15
C PRO A 314 12.39 -10.99 -7.53
N ILE A 315 12.72 -10.19 -8.53
CA ILE A 315 12.26 -10.37 -9.92
C ILE A 315 13.32 -11.12 -10.71
N LEU A 316 12.96 -12.26 -11.30
CA LEU A 316 13.88 -13.05 -12.14
C LEU A 316 14.21 -12.29 -13.44
N LEU A 317 15.48 -11.91 -13.60
CA LEU A 317 15.99 -11.19 -14.78
C LEU A 317 16.61 -12.13 -15.80
N TRP A 318 17.27 -13.18 -15.34
CA TRP A 318 17.90 -14.17 -16.21
C TRP A 318 18.02 -15.52 -15.51
N LYS A 319 17.91 -16.60 -16.27
CA LYS A 319 18.12 -17.97 -15.81
C LYS A 319 18.75 -18.79 -16.94
N GLY A 320 19.75 -19.60 -16.61
CA GLY A 320 20.43 -20.43 -17.59
C GLY A 320 21.74 -21.01 -17.05
N ARG A 321 22.70 -21.25 -17.94
CA ARG A 321 24.07 -21.66 -17.58
C ARG A 321 25.06 -20.67 -18.17
N GLY A 322 25.46 -19.69 -17.34
CA GLY A 322 26.36 -18.62 -17.72
C GLY A 322 27.79 -18.99 -17.35
N GLN A 323 28.65 -19.15 -18.35
CA GLN A 323 30.05 -19.50 -18.22
C GLN A 323 30.95 -18.36 -18.68
N ARG A 324 32.23 -18.44 -18.38
CA ARG A 324 33.26 -17.53 -18.89
C ARG A 324 33.08 -17.24 -20.38
N GLY A 325 33.09 -15.97 -20.75
CA GLY A 325 32.91 -15.47 -22.10
C GLY A 325 31.46 -15.24 -22.51
N ASN A 326 30.47 -15.79 -21.79
CA ASN A 326 29.07 -15.54 -22.11
C ASN A 326 28.67 -14.10 -21.79
N THR A 327 27.75 -13.57 -22.61
CA THR A 327 27.02 -12.33 -22.33
C THR A 327 25.58 -12.72 -22.03
N LEU A 328 25.10 -12.37 -20.84
CA LEU A 328 23.78 -12.71 -20.35
C LEU A 328 22.83 -11.55 -20.66
N GLU A 329 21.81 -11.79 -21.49
CA GLU A 329 20.76 -10.83 -21.79
C GLU A 329 19.65 -10.91 -20.75
N LEU A 330 19.44 -9.82 -20.02
CA LEU A 330 18.46 -9.73 -18.96
C LEU A 330 17.09 -9.29 -19.49
N LYS A 331 16.03 -9.80 -18.84
CA LYS A 331 14.64 -9.47 -19.19
C LYS A 331 14.27 -8.02 -18.96
N ASP A 332 14.96 -7.31 -18.06
CA ASP A 332 14.76 -5.89 -17.79
C ASP A 332 16.09 -5.15 -17.72
N LYS A 333 16.01 -3.81 -17.69
CA LYS A 333 17.14 -2.93 -17.41
C LYS A 333 17.65 -3.13 -15.98
N ILE A 334 18.95 -3.33 -15.81
CA ILE A 334 19.59 -3.56 -14.52
C ILE A 334 19.38 -2.36 -13.59
N GLN A 335 19.41 -1.15 -14.15
CA GLN A 335 19.26 0.10 -13.43
C GLN A 335 17.87 0.27 -12.80
N ASN A 336 16.88 -0.58 -13.16
CA ASN A 336 15.56 -0.61 -12.52
C ASN A 336 15.60 -1.16 -11.08
N TYR A 337 16.71 -1.76 -10.65
CA TYR A 337 16.84 -2.41 -9.35
C TYR A 337 17.86 -1.69 -8.46
N GLY A 338 17.75 -1.85 -7.14
CA GLY A 338 18.75 -1.36 -6.18
C GLY A 338 19.87 -2.38 -5.97
N GLN A 339 19.51 -3.66 -5.96
CA GLN A 339 20.43 -4.77 -5.76
C GLN A 339 20.14 -5.93 -6.73
N LEU A 340 21.17 -6.71 -7.02
CA LEU A 340 21.06 -7.98 -7.73
C LEU A 340 21.36 -9.14 -6.80
N ILE A 341 20.55 -10.18 -6.90
CA ILE A 341 20.77 -11.49 -6.27
C ILE A 341 21.26 -12.44 -7.36
N ILE A 342 22.50 -12.86 -7.26
CA ILE A 342 23.13 -13.74 -8.24
C ILE A 342 23.23 -15.13 -7.64
N LYS A 343 22.53 -16.10 -8.25
CA LYS A 343 22.68 -17.52 -7.95
C LYS A 343 23.77 -18.10 -8.83
N LEU A 344 24.72 -18.79 -8.21
CA LEU A 344 25.90 -19.27 -8.90
C LEU A 344 26.47 -20.53 -8.23
N VAL A 345 27.36 -21.18 -8.96
CA VAL A 345 28.07 -22.39 -8.57
C VAL A 345 29.54 -22.02 -8.64
N PHE A 346 30.21 -21.95 -7.50
CA PHE A 346 31.67 -21.90 -7.48
C PHE A 346 32.25 -23.31 -7.67
N PHE A 347 33.54 -23.39 -7.99
CA PHE A 347 34.23 -24.67 -8.15
C PHE A 347 34.25 -25.45 -6.83
N THR A 348 34.60 -24.78 -5.73
CA THR A 348 34.68 -25.40 -4.41
C THR A 348 33.35 -25.36 -3.65
N ASN A 349 32.61 -24.25 -3.76
CA ASN A 349 31.29 -24.11 -3.15
C ASN A 349 30.18 -24.23 -4.22
N ARG A 350 29.68 -25.45 -4.38
CA ARG A 350 28.80 -25.83 -5.49
C ARG A 350 27.48 -25.06 -5.56
N LEU A 351 27.00 -24.44 -4.50
CA LEU A 351 25.77 -23.62 -4.53
C LEU A 351 25.95 -22.38 -3.65
N ALA A 352 25.99 -21.21 -4.28
CA ALA A 352 26.14 -19.94 -3.60
C ALA A 352 25.11 -18.91 -4.09
N THR A 353 24.84 -17.95 -3.24
CA THR A 353 24.05 -16.76 -3.56
C THR A 353 24.84 -15.54 -3.14
N GLN A 354 25.02 -14.59 -4.06
CA GLN A 354 25.70 -13.33 -3.80
C GLN A 354 24.74 -12.17 -3.99
N PHE A 355 24.84 -11.18 -3.11
CA PHE A 355 24.11 -9.93 -3.19
C PHE A 355 25.09 -8.85 -3.62
N ILE A 356 24.77 -8.14 -4.70
CA ILE A 356 25.55 -6.99 -5.14
C ILE A 356 24.66 -5.78 -5.30
N THR A 357 25.19 -4.60 -5.01
CA THR A 357 24.56 -3.35 -5.46
C THR A 357 24.66 -3.29 -6.98
N VAL A 358 23.64 -2.73 -7.63
CA VAL A 358 23.65 -2.58 -9.09
C VAL A 358 24.91 -1.81 -9.51
N PRO A 359 25.78 -2.39 -10.37
CA PRO A 359 27.02 -1.74 -10.79
C PRO A 359 26.75 -0.68 -11.86
N ASP A 360 27.64 0.30 -11.96
CA ASP A 360 27.62 1.25 -13.08
C ASP A 360 27.94 0.54 -14.41
N ILE A 361 27.43 1.08 -15.51
CA ILE A 361 27.74 0.57 -16.85
C ILE A 361 29.25 0.66 -17.10
N GLY A 362 29.84 -0.44 -17.56
CA GLY A 362 31.28 -0.61 -17.74
C GLY A 362 32.04 -1.09 -16.50
N GLN A 363 31.41 -1.09 -15.32
CA GLN A 363 32.07 -1.53 -14.09
C GLN A 363 32.27 -3.05 -14.08
N THR A 364 33.42 -3.48 -13.53
CA THR A 364 33.69 -4.89 -13.24
C THR A 364 33.42 -5.18 -11.77
N VAL A 365 32.70 -6.27 -11.51
CA VAL A 365 32.39 -6.79 -10.18
C VAL A 365 33.03 -8.15 -9.99
N TYR A 366 33.56 -8.39 -8.80
CA TYR A 366 34.24 -9.63 -8.44
C TYR A 366 33.42 -10.36 -7.39
N LEU A 367 32.96 -11.56 -7.72
CA LEU A 367 32.24 -12.44 -6.82
C LEU A 367 33.21 -13.50 -6.31
N ASN A 368 33.52 -13.45 -5.02
CA ASN A 368 34.54 -14.29 -4.42
C ASN A 368 33.95 -15.32 -3.44
N ASN A 369 34.58 -16.48 -3.39
CA ASN A 369 34.36 -17.49 -2.36
C ASN A 369 35.71 -17.98 -1.84
N ILE A 370 35.93 -17.78 -0.55
CA ILE A 370 37.19 -18.07 0.14
C ILE A 370 36.92 -18.97 1.33
N GLY A 371 37.85 -19.85 1.64
CA GLY A 371 37.76 -20.70 2.82
C GLY A 371 39.02 -21.51 3.07
N MET A 372 39.21 -21.95 4.30
CA MET A 372 40.24 -22.93 4.66
C MET A 372 39.80 -24.34 4.24
N ARG A 373 40.78 -25.22 4.02
CA ARG A 373 40.53 -26.62 3.69
C ARG A 373 40.89 -27.50 4.88
N ALA A 374 40.09 -28.52 5.16
CA ALA A 374 40.42 -29.51 6.17
C ALA A 374 41.32 -30.61 5.56
N LEU A 375 42.35 -31.02 6.29
CA LEU A 375 43.18 -32.18 6.00
C LEU A 375 43.52 -32.87 7.33
N ASN A 376 43.11 -34.12 7.50
CA ASN A 376 43.35 -34.90 8.73
C ASN A 376 42.89 -34.19 10.02
N ASP A 377 41.68 -33.63 10.04
CA ASP A 377 41.13 -32.84 11.15
C ASP A 377 41.91 -31.56 11.53
N GLU A 378 42.92 -31.18 10.73
CA GLU A 378 43.62 -29.90 10.80
C GLU A 378 43.22 -28.97 9.65
N PHE A 379 43.48 -27.66 9.81
CA PHE A 379 43.32 -26.71 8.72
C PHE A 379 44.60 -26.59 7.88
N LYS A 380 44.44 -26.60 6.56
CA LYS A 380 45.48 -26.29 5.57
C LYS A 380 45.11 -24.99 4.82
N ASN A 381 46.09 -24.45 4.09
CA ASN A 381 45.89 -23.35 3.15
C ASN A 381 44.61 -23.52 2.33
N GLY A 382 43.96 -22.39 2.13
CA GLY A 382 42.60 -22.34 1.63
C GLY A 382 42.47 -22.47 0.12
N TYR A 383 41.28 -22.12 -0.35
CA TYR A 383 40.99 -21.88 -1.74
C TYR A 383 40.44 -20.46 -1.93
N LEU A 384 40.53 -19.97 -3.16
CA LEU A 384 39.85 -18.77 -3.64
C LEU A 384 39.22 -19.08 -4.99
N ASP A 385 37.90 -19.00 -5.06
CA ASP A 385 37.16 -18.96 -6.32
C ASP A 385 36.73 -17.53 -6.62
N GLU A 386 36.85 -17.11 -7.88
CA GLU A 386 36.45 -15.78 -8.34
C GLU A 386 35.62 -15.91 -9.63
N ILE A 387 34.51 -15.17 -9.70
CA ILE A 387 33.81 -14.87 -10.95
C ILE A 387 33.84 -13.36 -11.16
N SER A 388 34.46 -12.90 -12.25
CA SER A 388 34.46 -11.48 -12.62
C SER A 388 33.37 -11.19 -13.66
N LEU A 389 32.52 -10.22 -13.37
CA LEU A 389 31.40 -9.79 -14.20
C LEU A 389 31.59 -8.35 -14.67
N SER A 390 31.14 -8.02 -15.87
CA SER A 390 31.09 -6.63 -16.34
C SER A 390 29.70 -6.29 -16.87
N VAL A 391 29.15 -5.17 -16.42
CA VAL A 391 27.89 -4.62 -16.96
C VAL A 391 28.23 -3.95 -18.30
N LYS A 392 27.84 -4.57 -19.42
CA LYS A 392 28.14 -4.03 -20.75
C LYS A 392 27.28 -2.84 -21.10
N ASP A 393 26.00 -2.97 -20.80
CA ASP A 393 24.96 -1.97 -21.06
C ASP A 393 23.80 -2.20 -20.09
N GLU A 394 22.68 -1.50 -20.31
CA GLU A 394 21.51 -1.57 -19.44
C GLU A 394 20.92 -2.97 -19.28
N ARG A 395 21.14 -3.91 -20.21
CA ARG A 395 20.51 -5.24 -20.21
C ARG A 395 21.48 -6.40 -20.35
N HIS A 396 22.78 -6.16 -20.48
CA HIS A 396 23.76 -7.21 -20.70
C HIS A 396 24.84 -7.26 -19.62
N ILE A 397 25.04 -8.45 -19.04
CA ILE A 397 26.16 -8.74 -18.13
C ILE A 397 27.09 -9.74 -18.80
N GLN A 398 28.35 -9.39 -18.99
CA GLN A 398 29.38 -10.29 -19.48
C GLN A 398 30.10 -10.99 -18.32
N ILE A 399 30.25 -12.31 -18.44
CA ILE A 399 31.12 -13.08 -17.54
C ILE A 399 32.53 -13.04 -18.12
N LEU A 400 33.42 -12.26 -17.52
CA LEU A 400 34.77 -12.06 -18.03
C LEU A 400 35.68 -13.25 -17.71
N LYS A 401 35.69 -13.67 -16.43
CA LYS A 401 36.60 -14.70 -15.91
C LYS A 401 35.91 -15.56 -14.87
N THR A 402 36.34 -16.81 -14.80
CA THR A 402 36.02 -17.76 -13.74
C THR A 402 37.34 -18.41 -13.34
N LEU A 403 37.79 -18.17 -12.11
CA LEU A 403 39.10 -18.60 -11.64
C LEU A 403 38.96 -19.42 -10.35
N THR A 404 39.92 -20.32 -10.12
CA THR A 404 40.12 -21.01 -8.85
C THR A 404 41.61 -21.11 -8.54
N SER A 405 41.97 -20.88 -7.29
CA SER A 405 43.31 -21.13 -6.76
C SER A 405 43.18 -21.93 -5.46
N THR A 406 44.14 -22.82 -5.24
CA THR A 406 44.24 -23.61 -4.01
C THR A 406 45.66 -23.51 -3.47
N ASP A 407 45.78 -23.47 -2.15
CA ASP A 407 47.06 -23.34 -1.46
C ASP A 407 47.83 -22.09 -1.96
N ASN A 408 49.08 -22.27 -2.42
CA ASN A 408 49.93 -21.19 -2.93
C ASN A 408 50.04 -21.21 -4.48
N ALA A 409 49.14 -21.92 -5.17
CA ALA A 409 49.20 -22.09 -6.61
C ALA A 409 48.66 -20.88 -7.38
N ILE A 410 49.20 -20.64 -8.58
CA ILE A 410 48.66 -19.64 -9.50
C ILE A 410 47.22 -20.03 -9.87
N ALA A 411 46.32 -19.04 -9.90
CA ALA A 411 44.93 -19.28 -10.26
C ALA A 411 44.79 -19.83 -11.68
N THR A 412 43.89 -20.80 -11.85
CA THR A 412 43.55 -21.43 -13.13
C THR A 412 42.08 -21.20 -13.46
N ASN A 413 41.68 -21.44 -14.71
CA ASN A 413 40.28 -21.32 -15.11
C ASN A 413 39.41 -22.36 -14.41
N SER A 414 38.27 -21.93 -13.88
CA SER A 414 37.31 -22.80 -13.19
C SER A 414 36.05 -23.06 -14.00
N ASP A 415 35.32 -24.11 -13.64
CA ASP A 415 34.01 -24.46 -14.19
C ASP A 415 32.85 -23.68 -13.55
N ALA A 416 33.15 -22.64 -12.77
CA ALA A 416 32.16 -21.86 -12.05
C ALA A 416 31.14 -21.23 -13.02
N ILE A 417 29.87 -21.18 -12.62
CA ILE A 417 28.77 -20.73 -13.47
C ILE A 417 27.79 -19.84 -12.72
N ILE A 418 27.17 -18.90 -13.44
CA ILE A 418 25.96 -18.21 -12.99
C ILE A 418 24.75 -19.00 -13.48
N THR A 419 23.79 -19.22 -12.57
CA THR A 419 22.59 -20.02 -12.84
C THR A 419 21.32 -19.18 -12.91
N ALA A 420 21.27 -18.07 -12.16
CA ALA A 420 20.20 -17.09 -12.25
C ALA A 420 20.62 -15.72 -11.71
N ILE A 421 19.95 -14.69 -12.20
CA ILE A 421 20.08 -13.31 -11.71
C ILE A 421 18.68 -12.79 -11.42
N TYR A 422 18.50 -12.25 -10.21
CA TYR A 422 17.27 -11.58 -9.80
C TYR A 422 17.57 -10.12 -9.45
N GLY A 423 16.62 -9.23 -9.67
CA GLY A 423 16.66 -7.85 -9.21
C GLY A 423 15.72 -7.63 -8.03
N ILE A 424 16.15 -6.86 -7.04
CA ILE A 424 15.33 -6.40 -5.91
C ILE A 424 15.56 -4.90 -5.69
N TYR A 425 14.54 -4.20 -5.19
CA TYR A 425 14.63 -2.78 -4.87
C TYR A 425 14.76 -2.56 -3.37
#